data_AF-A0A933D6B0-F1
#
_entry.id   AF-A0A933D6B0-F1
#
_cell.length_a   1.000
_cell.length_b   1.000
_cell.length_c   1.000
_cell.angle_alpha   90.00
_cell.angle_beta   90.00
_cell.angle_gamma   90.00
#
_symmetry.space_group_name_H-M   'P 1'
#
loop_
_entity.id
_entity.type
_entity.pdbx_description
1 polymer ?
#
loop_
_entity_poly.entity_id
_entity_poly.type
_entity_poly.pdbx_seq_one_letter_code
_entity_poly.pdbx_strand_id
1 'polypeptide(L)'
;MRNNRTIFAFLAMLLVGAIFILPARSQAQEHPEHPKEKKVERTAAITTESLAEAIAGYINKDASLKGGYFIFYDQKTNKPLLLTLEKVHKDKLSRVSEDMYFACTDLKEKGGKTYDFDFFMKSTDSGLQVSEIMLHKENGKPRYSWAEENGIWMRK
;
A
#
# COMPACT_ATOMS: atom_id res chain seq x y z
N MET A 1 51.38 12.49 -40.51
CA MET A 1 52.39 11.96 -41.46
C MET A 1 52.45 10.45 -41.31
N ARG A 2 52.65 9.81 -42.44
CA ARG A 2 52.66 8.39 -42.80
C ARG A 2 53.75 7.56 -42.09
N ASN A 3 53.47 6.29 -41.81
CA ASN A 3 54.27 5.08 -42.12
C ASN A 3 54.25 4.02 -41.00
N ASN A 4 53.65 2.84 -41.24
CA ASN A 4 54.23 1.59 -41.79
C ASN A 4 55.11 0.88 -40.73
N ARG A 5 54.88 -0.40 -40.39
CA ARG A 5 55.29 -1.54 -41.24
C ARG A 5 54.68 -2.86 -40.73
N THR A 6 54.10 -3.61 -41.65
CA THR A 6 53.86 -5.06 -41.61
C THR A 6 55.17 -5.81 -41.92
N ILE A 7 55.53 -6.84 -41.13
CA ILE A 7 56.30 -8.03 -41.59
C ILE A 7 55.83 -9.26 -40.78
N PHE A 8 55.49 -10.31 -41.54
CA PHE A 8 55.09 -11.65 -41.11
C PHE A 8 56.26 -12.46 -40.56
N ALA A 9 56.02 -13.28 -39.53
CA ALA A 9 56.82 -14.48 -39.28
C ALA A 9 55.90 -15.62 -38.84
N PHE A 10 55.81 -16.62 -39.72
CA PHE A 10 55.18 -17.92 -39.47
C PHE A 10 55.97 -18.69 -38.41
N LEU A 11 55.29 -19.18 -37.38
CA LEU A 11 55.72 -20.39 -36.69
C LEU A 11 54.51 -21.28 -36.47
N ALA A 12 54.35 -22.24 -37.38
CA ALA A 12 53.50 -23.39 -37.19
C ALA A 12 54.23 -24.34 -36.22
N MET A 13 53.62 -24.62 -35.07
CA MET A 13 53.96 -25.81 -34.29
C MET A 13 52.66 -26.49 -33.88
N LEU A 14 52.36 -27.56 -34.62
CA LEU A 14 51.33 -28.54 -34.35
C LEU A 14 51.68 -29.27 -33.04
N LEU A 15 50.82 -29.18 -32.03
CA LEU A 15 50.72 -30.23 -31.02
C LEU A 15 49.24 -30.58 -30.80
N VAL A 16 48.92 -31.78 -31.25
CA VAL A 16 47.65 -32.49 -31.04
C VAL A 16 47.60 -32.99 -29.60
N GLY A 17 46.45 -32.87 -28.94
CA GLY A 17 46.11 -33.80 -27.86
C GLY A 17 45.18 -33.28 -26.77
N ALA A 18 44.05 -33.99 -26.63
CA ALA A 18 43.08 -34.00 -25.53
C ALA A 18 41.98 -32.91 -25.54
N ILE A 19 40.96 -33.14 -26.37
CA ILE A 19 39.61 -32.62 -26.14
C ILE A 19 39.05 -33.35 -24.91
N PHE A 20 39.17 -32.72 -23.74
CA PHE A 20 38.30 -33.05 -22.62
C PHE A 20 36.97 -32.31 -22.83
N ILE A 21 35.93 -33.06 -23.21
CA ILE A 21 34.55 -32.59 -23.19
C ILE A 21 34.19 -32.37 -21.72
N LEU A 22 34.31 -31.14 -21.23
CA LEU A 22 33.67 -30.72 -19.99
C LEU A 22 32.18 -30.54 -20.32
N PRO A 23 31.26 -31.25 -19.67
CA PRO A 23 29.86 -30.91 -19.78
C PRO A 23 29.70 -29.47 -19.26
N ALA A 24 29.10 -28.62 -20.09
CA ALA A 24 28.54 -27.36 -19.63
C ALA A 24 27.56 -27.70 -18.51
N ARG A 25 28.03 -27.59 -17.27
CA ARG A 25 27.16 -27.55 -16.12
C ARG A 25 26.45 -26.22 -16.26
N SER A 26 25.28 -26.24 -16.91
CA SER A 26 24.27 -25.23 -16.69
C SER A 26 24.10 -25.15 -15.18
N GLN A 27 24.74 -24.17 -14.55
CA GLN A 27 24.19 -23.59 -13.34
C GLN A 27 22.90 -22.89 -13.80
N ALA A 28 21.86 -23.70 -14.01
CA ALA A 28 20.57 -23.31 -13.52
C ALA A 28 20.83 -23.00 -12.05
N GLN A 29 20.86 -21.70 -11.75
CA GLN A 29 20.81 -21.23 -10.40
C GLN A 29 19.43 -21.67 -9.92
N GLU A 30 19.37 -22.87 -9.33
CA GLU A 30 18.26 -23.27 -8.48
C GLU A 30 18.26 -22.26 -7.36
N HIS A 31 17.41 -21.24 -7.49
CA HIS A 31 17.11 -20.32 -6.41
C HIS A 31 16.50 -21.16 -5.29
N PRO A 32 17.23 -21.38 -4.17
CA PRO A 32 16.66 -22.06 -3.05
C PRO A 32 15.62 -21.14 -2.45
N GLU A 33 14.40 -21.65 -2.45
CA GLU A 33 13.34 -21.34 -1.50
C GLU A 33 12.86 -19.89 -1.54
N HIS A 34 11.60 -19.75 -1.95
CA HIS A 34 10.71 -18.67 -1.54
C HIS A 34 11.13 -18.11 -0.18
N PRO A 35 11.17 -16.78 0.02
CA PRO A 35 11.28 -16.23 1.37
C PRO A 35 10.24 -16.97 2.18
N LYS A 36 10.71 -17.74 3.20
CA LYS A 36 9.86 -18.48 4.12
C LYS A 36 8.64 -17.61 4.33
N GLU A 37 7.49 -18.09 3.86
CA GLU A 37 6.23 -17.50 4.24
C GLU A 37 6.34 -17.43 5.76
N LYS A 38 6.52 -16.19 6.28
CA LYS A 38 6.02 -15.91 7.60
C LYS A 38 4.58 -16.29 7.43
N LYS A 39 4.23 -17.46 7.94
CA LYS A 39 2.88 -17.80 8.29
C LYS A 39 2.48 -16.70 9.26
N VAL A 40 1.99 -15.60 8.69
CA VAL A 40 1.28 -14.58 9.42
C VAL A 40 0.16 -15.41 10.00
N GLU A 41 0.23 -15.62 11.32
CA GLU A 41 -0.88 -16.19 12.07
C GLU A 41 -2.14 -15.57 11.50
N ARG A 42 -3.10 -16.40 11.07
CA ARG A 42 -4.44 -15.93 10.71
C ARG A 42 -4.81 -14.92 11.77
N THR A 43 -4.88 -13.66 11.34
CA THR A 43 -5.13 -12.45 12.12
C THR A 43 -5.58 -12.76 13.53
N ALA A 44 -4.73 -12.51 14.54
CA ALA A 44 -5.24 -12.26 15.87
C ALA A 44 -6.49 -11.37 15.72
N ALA A 45 -7.62 -11.79 16.29
CA ALA A 45 -8.91 -11.16 16.02
C ALA A 45 -8.77 -9.64 16.13
N ILE A 46 -8.98 -8.93 15.01
CA ILE A 46 -8.80 -7.48 14.96
C ILE A 46 -9.78 -6.86 15.96
N THR A 47 -9.23 -6.32 17.05
CA THR A 47 -10.01 -5.67 18.10
C THR A 47 -10.35 -4.24 17.69
N THR A 48 -11.42 -3.70 18.28
CA THR A 48 -11.81 -2.30 18.13
C THR A 48 -10.64 -1.35 18.43
N GLU A 49 -9.83 -1.65 19.45
CA GLU A 49 -8.65 -0.87 19.83
C GLU A 49 -7.58 -0.91 18.74
N SER A 50 -7.24 -2.10 18.24
CA SER A 50 -6.24 -2.23 17.18
C SER A 50 -6.68 -1.55 15.87
N LEU A 51 -7.98 -1.57 15.57
CA LEU A 51 -8.55 -0.87 14.43
C LEU A 51 -8.49 0.65 14.59
N ALA A 52 -8.79 1.15 15.80
CA ALA A 52 -8.68 2.57 16.13
C ALA A 52 -7.23 3.08 16.00
N GLU A 53 -6.27 2.30 16.50
CA GLU A 53 -4.85 2.61 16.40
C GLU A 53 -4.37 2.57 14.95
N ALA A 54 -4.81 1.57 14.17
CA ALA A 54 -4.45 1.45 12.77
C ALA A 54 -4.92 2.66 11.96
N ILE A 55 -6.18 3.10 12.14
CA ILE A 55 -6.69 4.26 11.39
C ILE A 55 -6.06 5.58 11.84
N ALA A 56 -5.87 5.78 13.14
CA ALA A 56 -5.17 6.96 13.65
C ALA A 56 -3.71 7.00 13.16
N GLY A 57 -3.03 5.84 13.19
CA GLY A 57 -1.67 5.69 12.69
C GLY A 57 -1.56 5.97 11.19
N TYR A 58 -2.51 5.48 10.39
CA TYR A 58 -2.59 5.78 8.96
C TYR A 58 -2.70 7.30 8.71
N ILE A 59 -3.67 7.97 9.36
CA ILE A 59 -3.90 9.40 9.17
C ILE A 59 -2.68 10.23 9.60
N ASN A 60 -2.09 9.91 10.76
CA ASN A 60 -0.92 10.62 11.28
C ASN A 60 0.32 10.41 10.41
N LYS A 61 0.54 9.18 9.92
CA LYS A 61 1.64 8.88 9.00
C LYS A 61 1.47 9.64 7.69
N ASP A 62 0.30 9.59 7.08
CA ASP A 62 -0.01 10.33 5.86
C ASP A 62 0.20 11.84 6.06
N ALA A 63 -0.28 12.38 7.18
CA ALA A 63 -0.10 13.79 7.53
C ALA A 63 1.37 14.17 7.69
N SER A 64 2.18 13.35 8.37
CA SER A 64 3.62 13.60 8.55
C SER A 64 4.38 13.68 7.22
N LEU A 65 3.96 12.89 6.23
CA LEU A 65 4.55 12.89 4.89
C LEU A 65 4.11 14.11 4.05
N LYS A 66 3.03 14.78 4.45
CA LYS A 66 2.38 15.87 3.71
C LYS A 66 2.44 17.22 4.45
N GLY A 67 3.46 17.41 5.29
CA GLY A 67 3.68 18.70 5.98
C GLY A 67 2.78 18.92 7.20
N GLY A 68 2.34 17.85 7.85
CA GLY A 68 1.57 17.89 9.10
C GLY A 68 0.06 17.86 8.93
N TYR A 69 -0.45 17.68 7.70
CA TYR A 69 -1.89 17.64 7.41
C TYR A 69 -2.26 16.41 6.61
N PHE A 70 -3.37 15.79 6.97
CA PHE A 70 -4.06 14.87 6.08
C PHE A 70 -4.71 15.71 4.96
N ILE A 71 -4.23 15.57 3.73
CA ILE A 71 -4.70 16.36 2.60
C ILE A 71 -5.69 15.53 1.79
N PHE A 72 -6.93 16.01 1.68
CA PHE A 72 -7.98 15.39 0.88
C PHE A 72 -8.53 16.36 -0.15
N TYR A 73 -8.60 15.96 -1.42
CA TYR A 73 -9.20 16.80 -2.47
C TYR A 73 -10.71 16.61 -2.50
N ASP A 74 -11.46 17.63 -2.09
CA ASP A 74 -12.91 17.61 -2.11
C ASP A 74 -13.45 17.96 -3.51
N GLN A 75 -13.92 16.93 -4.22
CA GLN A 75 -14.51 17.07 -5.56
C GLN A 75 -15.78 17.94 -5.58
N LYS A 76 -16.56 17.99 -4.49
CA LYS A 76 -17.79 18.78 -4.44
C LYS A 76 -17.51 20.28 -4.44
N THR A 77 -16.45 20.70 -3.77
CA THR A 77 -16.07 22.10 -3.62
C THR A 77 -14.88 22.50 -4.51
N ASN A 78 -14.24 21.53 -5.18
CA ASN A 78 -13.03 21.68 -5.97
C ASN A 78 -11.87 22.31 -5.18
N LYS A 79 -11.67 21.87 -3.93
CA LYS A 79 -10.65 22.41 -3.03
C LYS A 79 -9.89 21.31 -2.28
N PRO A 80 -8.58 21.48 -2.06
CA PRO A 80 -7.87 20.67 -1.08
C PRO A 80 -8.31 21.07 0.34
N LEU A 81 -8.62 20.08 1.15
CA LEU A 81 -8.86 20.21 2.59
C LEU A 81 -7.57 19.84 3.33
N LEU A 82 -7.12 20.72 4.22
CA LEU A 82 -5.97 20.48 5.10
C LEU A 82 -6.49 20.11 6.47
N LEU A 83 -6.36 18.84 6.83
CA LEU A 83 -7.10 18.24 7.92
C LEU A 83 -6.18 17.71 9.03
N THR A 84 -6.65 17.83 10.27
CA THR A 84 -6.04 17.21 11.45
C THR A 84 -7.03 16.25 12.09
N LEU A 85 -6.57 15.07 12.50
CA LEU A 85 -7.40 14.10 13.21
C LEU A 85 -7.89 14.69 14.54
N GLU A 86 -9.20 14.77 14.71
CA GLU A 86 -9.83 15.20 15.97
C GLU A 86 -10.27 13.99 16.79
N LYS A 87 -10.88 12.99 16.14
CA LYS A 87 -11.41 11.81 16.84
C LYS A 87 -11.53 10.59 15.94
N VAL A 88 -11.30 9.41 16.51
CA VAL A 88 -11.77 8.12 15.94
C VAL A 88 -12.99 7.67 16.74
N HIS A 89 -14.12 7.42 16.08
CA HIS A 89 -15.35 6.97 16.74
C HIS A 89 -15.29 5.47 16.99
N LYS A 90 -14.87 5.07 18.20
CA LYS A 90 -14.75 3.66 18.60
C LYS A 90 -16.06 2.87 18.51
N ASP A 91 -17.19 3.56 18.68
CA ASP A 91 -18.55 3.04 18.51
C ASP A 91 -18.97 2.85 17.03
N LYS A 92 -18.16 3.36 16.10
CA LYS A 92 -18.35 3.26 14.64
C LYS A 92 -17.16 2.57 13.98
N LEU A 93 -16.61 1.57 14.66
CA LEU A 93 -15.62 0.65 14.14
C LEU A 93 -16.29 -0.71 13.96
N SER A 94 -16.21 -1.27 12.76
CA SER A 94 -16.88 -2.54 12.45
C SER A 94 -16.16 -3.34 11.39
N ARG A 95 -16.38 -4.65 11.40
CA ARG A 95 -16.05 -5.54 10.29
C ARG A 95 -17.28 -5.59 9.38
N VAL A 96 -17.13 -5.22 8.10
CA VAL A 96 -18.22 -5.14 7.13
C VAL A 96 -18.25 -6.32 6.14
N SER A 97 -17.13 -7.05 6.01
CA SER A 97 -17.06 -8.35 5.32
C SER A 97 -15.99 -9.23 5.97
N GLU A 98 -15.72 -10.41 5.39
CA GLU A 98 -14.66 -11.30 5.89
C GLU A 98 -13.29 -10.58 6.00
N ASP A 99 -12.93 -9.78 5.02
CA ASP A 99 -11.64 -9.12 4.92
C ASP A 99 -11.74 -7.59 5.03
N MET A 100 -12.95 -7.02 5.14
CA MET A 100 -13.14 -5.56 5.12
C MET A 100 -13.60 -5.01 6.47
N TYR A 101 -13.00 -3.88 6.83
CA TYR A 101 -13.24 -3.15 8.06
C TYR A 101 -13.60 -1.70 7.75
N PHE A 102 -14.39 -1.10 8.63
CA PHE A 102 -14.88 0.26 8.53
C PHE A 102 -14.47 1.07 9.76
N ALA A 103 -14.08 2.32 9.54
CA ALA A 103 -13.86 3.30 10.60
C ALA A 103 -14.40 4.68 10.22
N CYS A 104 -15.14 5.29 11.15
CA CYS A 104 -15.57 6.68 11.04
C CYS A 104 -14.67 7.57 11.91
N THR A 105 -14.21 8.69 11.35
CA THR A 105 -13.33 9.63 12.05
C THR A 105 -13.77 11.08 11.83
N ASP A 106 -13.57 11.92 12.84
CA ASP A 106 -13.72 13.36 12.73
C ASP A 106 -12.36 13.97 12.42
N LEU A 107 -12.30 14.71 11.32
CA LEU A 107 -11.15 15.51 10.95
C LEU A 107 -11.53 16.98 10.89
N LYS A 108 -10.63 17.83 11.39
CA LYS A 108 -10.84 19.28 11.47
C LYS A 108 -9.99 20.01 10.46
N GLU A 109 -10.61 20.90 9.71
CA GLU A 109 -9.91 21.83 8.83
C GLU A 109 -9.42 23.05 9.64
N LYS A 110 -8.31 23.65 9.23
CA LYS A 110 -7.78 24.90 9.81
C LYS A 110 -8.83 26.03 9.90
N GLY A 111 -9.81 26.05 9.00
CA GLY A 111 -10.93 27.01 8.99
C GLY A 111 -12.00 26.76 10.06
N GLY A 112 -11.85 25.72 10.88
CA GLY A 112 -12.76 25.38 11.98
C GLY A 112 -13.93 24.47 11.59
N LYS A 113 -14.02 24.08 10.31
CA LYS A 113 -14.99 23.07 9.86
C LYS A 113 -14.56 21.68 10.28
N THR A 114 -15.52 20.86 10.71
CA THR A 114 -15.31 19.43 11.00
C THR A 114 -15.92 18.59 9.88
N TYR A 115 -15.21 17.54 9.51
CA TYR A 115 -15.57 16.60 8.47
C TYR A 115 -15.55 15.17 9.01
N ASP A 116 -16.64 14.45 8.79
CA ASP A 116 -16.69 13.02 9.10
C ASP A 116 -16.19 12.27 7.88
N PHE A 117 -15.14 11.47 8.05
CA PHE A 117 -14.61 10.59 7.00
C PHE A 117 -14.85 9.13 7.35
N ASP A 118 -15.34 8.41 6.34
CA ASP A 118 -15.51 6.96 6.35
C ASP A 118 -14.29 6.32 5.68
N PHE A 119 -13.59 5.46 6.40
CA PHE A 119 -12.43 4.71 5.92
C PHE A 119 -12.79 3.23 5.82
N PHE A 120 -12.51 2.64 4.66
CA PHE A 120 -12.59 1.19 4.46
C PHE A 120 -11.19 0.63 4.39
N MET A 121 -10.96 -0.47 5.08
CA MET A 121 -9.67 -1.15 5.17
C MET A 121 -9.83 -2.61 4.83
N LYS A 122 -8.92 -3.13 4.00
CA LYS A 122 -8.79 -4.56 3.74
C LYS A 122 -7.74 -5.16 4.67
N SER A 123 -8.08 -6.28 5.29
CA SER A 123 -7.13 -7.13 5.97
C SER A 123 -6.31 -7.89 4.94
N THR A 124 -4.99 -7.80 5.06
CA THR A 124 -4.02 -8.49 4.22
C THR A 124 -3.03 -9.23 5.11
N ASP A 125 -2.18 -10.06 4.52
CA ASP A 125 -1.08 -10.70 5.26
C ASP A 125 -0.13 -9.67 5.90
N SER A 126 -0.09 -8.45 5.36
CA SER A 126 0.71 -7.34 5.92
C SER A 126 -0.02 -6.49 6.96
N GLY A 127 -1.26 -6.83 7.31
CA GLY A 127 -2.14 -6.06 8.20
C GLY A 127 -3.25 -5.30 7.47
N LEU A 128 -3.85 -4.32 8.16
CA LEU A 128 -4.93 -3.49 7.61
C LEU A 128 -4.38 -2.45 6.63
N GLN A 129 -4.94 -2.44 5.42
CA GLN A 129 -4.62 -1.46 4.38
C GLN A 129 -5.88 -0.66 4.04
N VAL A 130 -5.79 0.67 4.09
CA VAL A 130 -6.88 1.55 3.64
C VAL A 130 -7.10 1.36 2.14
N SER A 131 -8.31 0.97 1.77
CA SER A 131 -8.71 0.74 0.37
C SER A 131 -9.58 1.86 -0.17
N GLU A 132 -10.37 2.52 0.67
CA GLU A 132 -11.26 3.61 0.28
C GLU A 132 -11.40 4.63 1.41
N ILE A 133 -11.52 5.91 1.02
CA ILE A 133 -11.69 7.05 1.92
C ILE A 133 -12.79 7.92 1.35
N MET A 134 -13.81 8.21 2.14
CA MET A 134 -14.99 8.94 1.70
C MET A 134 -15.30 10.07 2.69
N LEU A 135 -15.60 11.24 2.16
CA LEU A 135 -16.07 12.37 2.95
C LEU A 135 -17.59 12.25 3.14
N HIS A 136 -18.01 11.81 4.33
CA HIS A 136 -19.39 11.52 4.68
C HIS A 136 -20.15 12.78 5.10
N LYS A 137 -19.62 13.55 6.05
CA LYS A 137 -20.31 14.76 6.55
C LYS A 137 -19.41 15.99 6.50
N GLU A 138 -20.05 17.14 6.34
CA GLU A 138 -19.46 18.45 6.60
C GLU A 138 -20.29 19.16 7.67
N ASN A 139 -19.66 19.52 8.79
CA ASN A 139 -20.31 20.15 9.94
C ASN A 139 -21.59 19.42 10.36
N GLY A 140 -21.52 18.09 10.46
CA GLY A 140 -22.65 17.23 10.83
C GLY A 140 -23.69 17.02 9.74
N LYS A 141 -23.61 17.70 8.58
CA LYS A 141 -24.53 17.50 7.46
C LYS A 141 -24.03 16.39 6.52
N PRO A 142 -24.78 15.28 6.35
CA PRO A 142 -24.39 14.22 5.42
C PRO A 142 -24.34 14.69 3.97
N ARG A 143 -23.34 14.21 3.23
CA ARG A 143 -23.20 14.40 1.79
C ARG A 143 -23.77 13.25 0.97
N TYR A 144 -23.86 12.08 1.59
CA TYR A 144 -24.52 10.90 1.08
C TYR A 144 -25.16 10.15 2.25
N SER A 145 -25.98 9.17 1.92
CA SER A 145 -26.57 8.23 2.84
C SER A 145 -26.22 6.81 2.42
N TRP A 146 -26.40 5.86 3.34
CA TRP A 146 -26.29 4.44 3.05
C TRP A 146 -27.71 3.85 3.01
N ALA A 147 -27.94 2.96 2.04
CA ALA A 147 -29.15 2.16 1.95
C ALA A 147 -28.75 0.71 1.71
N GLU A 148 -29.31 -0.20 2.50
CA GLU A 148 -29.15 -1.63 2.28
C GLU A 148 -30.19 -2.10 1.26
N GLU A 149 -29.73 -2.73 0.18
CA GLU A 149 -30.59 -3.38 -0.82
C GLU A 149 -30.10 -4.81 -1.03
N ASN A 150 -30.94 -5.80 -0.70
CA ASN A 150 -30.62 -7.23 -0.80
C ASN A 150 -29.34 -7.67 -0.06
N GLY A 151 -29.08 -7.10 1.13
CA GLY A 151 -27.87 -7.39 1.92
C GLY A 151 -26.61 -6.68 1.41
N ILE A 152 -26.73 -5.83 0.40
CA ILE A 152 -25.64 -5.02 -0.15
C ILE A 152 -25.84 -3.57 0.28
N TRP A 153 -24.88 -3.01 0.99
CA TRP A 153 -24.88 -1.60 1.36
C TRP A 153 -24.50 -0.75 0.15
N MET A 154 -25.43 0.08 -0.30
CA MET A 154 -25.26 1.00 -1.41
C MET A 154 -25.32 2.45 -0.94
N ARG A 155 -24.48 3.29 -1.53
CA ARG A 155 -24.50 4.73 -1.29
C ARG A 155 -25.66 5.37 -2.07
N LYS A 156 -26.45 6.22 -1.42
CA LYS A 156 -27.51 7.07 -2.01
C LYS A 156 -27.22 8.55 -1.86
#